data_AF-A0A180FZQ5-F1
#
_entry.id   AF-A0A180FZQ5-F1
#
_cell.length_a   1.000
_cell.length_b   1.000
_cell.length_c   1.000
_cell.angle_alpha   90.00
_cell.angle_beta   90.00
_cell.angle_gamma   90.00
#
_symmetry.space_group_name_H-M   'P 1'
#
loop_
_entity.id
_entity.type
_entity.pdbx_description
1 polymer ?
#
loop_
_entity_poly.entity_id
_entity_poly.type
_entity_poly.pdbx_seq_one_letter_code
_entity_poly.pdbx_strand_id
1 'polypeptide(L)'
;MSDSPSSDQDPPGSNPSSIPLSNNPSDLVLSNPSSVVTKWELPLDFTSFCTFIDHGCTLDRQNYPLYPNGATTFVKEADQIVVNFGHVGFTKTTGVEKRAKGVWKVQRTYCLGALVCDVDTCQWVGSPPTARGGIQEEPKCPGAAGRCPGKVLWVSCNETATRFDFHVPSGWALLRHRGVHEHPWPESKKPDPLSRADLKAEIVKNPTKGALKLKMGQAESLDDPLTSVTDIHGSLVNADRLRYYRRLMLRELNIVPDKLGAGVGDKFMMDLFQWNKRGLLVISSGFQTDCEHFTFQTRWMAERMMARDENNEVYQGGLISDVTYRFFENGYLLTTSMFCEQTARWIPVQLSWIRGLSISYYKLHFSALLRQFVRPDLTPAERDLMVRQVVDFSLAQTEGFKAAYMEVFTCTDPTRAAKMIKGCHQHFRAQVTRVRRNRSILSADQD
;
A
#
# COMPACT_ATOMS: atom_id res chain seq x y z
N MET A 1 62.54 -1.60 54.75
CA MET A 1 62.89 -0.26 54.22
C MET A 1 61.62 0.27 53.57
N SER A 2 60.58 0.64 54.32
CA SER A 2 60.55 1.63 55.44
C SER A 2 60.70 3.05 54.84
N ASP A 3 59.77 4.02 54.97
CA ASP A 3 58.60 4.13 55.86
C ASP A 3 57.43 4.96 55.26
N SER A 4 56.28 4.95 55.95
CA SER A 4 55.22 5.99 55.94
C SER A 4 55.08 6.54 57.37
N PRO A 5 54.71 7.81 57.61
CA PRO A 5 53.29 8.23 57.81
C PRO A 5 52.98 9.65 57.23
N SER A 6 51.77 10.13 56.87
CA SER A 6 50.41 10.20 57.47
C SER A 6 50.14 11.37 58.46
N SER A 7 49.31 12.35 58.05
CA SER A 7 48.34 13.16 58.85
C SER A 7 47.77 14.28 57.93
N ASP A 8 46.47 14.32 57.61
CA ASP A 8 45.28 14.75 58.39
C ASP A 8 45.08 16.28 58.48
N GLN A 9 44.02 16.81 57.82
CA GLN A 9 42.92 17.62 58.41
C GLN A 9 42.03 18.33 57.36
N ASP A 10 40.71 18.32 57.63
CA ASP A 10 39.59 19.04 56.98
C ASP A 10 38.80 19.79 58.09
N PRO A 11 37.84 20.72 57.79
CA PRO A 11 37.68 21.60 56.63
C PRO A 11 37.75 23.10 57.09
N PRO A 12 36.70 23.88 57.49
CA PRO A 12 35.29 24.07 57.06
C PRO A 12 35.01 25.47 56.43
N GLY A 13 33.81 25.73 55.89
CA GLY A 13 33.30 27.11 55.63
C GLY A 13 32.18 27.22 54.59
N SER A 14 31.03 27.84 54.94
CA SER A 14 29.79 27.79 54.13
C SER A 14 29.10 29.15 53.88
N ASN A 15 28.68 29.39 52.62
CA ASN A 15 27.65 30.37 52.17
C ASN A 15 27.90 31.89 52.42
N PRO A 16 27.15 32.84 51.79
CA PRO A 16 26.00 32.70 50.87
C PRO A 16 26.06 33.55 49.55
N SER A 17 25.05 33.35 48.70
CA SER A 17 24.37 34.35 47.84
C SER A 17 25.15 35.33 46.94
N SER A 18 25.02 35.16 45.62
CA SER A 18 24.46 36.22 44.75
C SER A 18 24.03 35.68 43.38
N ILE A 19 22.79 35.97 42.98
CA ILE A 19 22.26 35.72 41.63
C ILE A 19 22.36 37.02 40.83
N PRO A 20 23.03 37.03 39.67
CA PRO A 20 22.74 37.99 38.60
C PRO A 20 21.79 37.35 37.60
N LEU A 21 20.54 37.81 37.57
CA LEU A 21 19.62 37.53 36.47
C LEU A 21 20.15 38.19 35.19
N SER A 22 20.54 37.38 34.21
CA SER A 22 20.83 37.84 32.85
C SER A 22 19.87 37.14 31.89
N ASN A 23 18.82 37.86 31.49
CA ASN A 23 17.87 37.39 30.49
C ASN A 23 18.52 37.46 29.10
N ASN A 24 18.83 36.32 28.50
CA ASN A 24 19.14 36.22 27.08
C ASN A 24 18.45 34.99 26.47
N PRO A 25 17.46 35.15 25.56
CA PRO A 25 16.51 34.09 25.20
C PRO A 25 16.98 33.17 24.06
N SER A 26 18.23 32.71 24.08
CA SER A 26 18.85 32.00 22.94
C SER A 26 19.45 30.61 23.21
N ASP A 27 19.59 30.18 24.48
CA ASP A 27 20.23 28.90 24.84
C ASP A 27 19.28 27.89 25.51
N LEU A 28 18.03 27.80 25.02
CA LEU A 28 17.20 26.62 25.29
C LEU A 28 17.63 25.47 24.35
N VAL A 29 18.71 24.80 24.77
CA VAL A 29 19.09 23.47 24.29
C VAL A 29 17.84 22.60 24.25
N LEU A 30 17.51 22.05 23.07
CA LEU A 30 16.49 21.00 22.96
C LEU A 30 16.95 19.79 23.77
N SER A 31 16.47 19.70 25.01
CA SER A 31 16.44 18.45 25.75
C SER A 31 15.52 17.50 24.99
N ASN A 32 16.12 16.61 24.20
CA ASN A 32 15.43 15.45 23.65
C ASN A 32 14.60 14.83 24.78
N PRO A 33 13.27 14.67 24.63
CA PRO A 33 12.48 13.91 25.59
C PRO A 33 12.92 12.45 25.44
N SER A 34 13.91 12.08 26.22
CA SER A 34 14.43 10.72 26.36
C SER A 34 13.28 9.84 26.83
N SER A 35 12.56 9.26 25.87
CA SER A 35 11.43 8.39 26.13
C SER A 35 11.90 7.32 27.11
N VAL A 36 11.24 7.22 28.27
CA VAL A 36 11.48 6.13 29.21
C VAL A 36 10.92 4.86 28.58
N VAL A 37 11.78 4.21 27.77
CA VAL A 37 11.52 2.92 27.15
C VAL A 37 11.56 1.88 28.26
N THR A 38 10.45 1.76 29.00
CA THR A 38 10.28 0.74 30.03
C THR A 38 10.44 -0.61 29.37
N LYS A 39 11.56 -1.24 29.69
CA LYS A 39 12.03 -2.47 29.07
C LYS A 39 11.25 -3.65 29.66
N TRP A 40 10.04 -3.87 29.16
CA TRP A 40 9.30 -5.10 29.45
C TRP A 40 10.17 -6.32 29.15
N GLU A 41 10.34 -7.19 30.14
CA GLU A 41 11.09 -8.43 29.98
C GLU A 41 10.21 -9.54 29.38
N LEU A 42 10.80 -10.67 29.00
CA LEU A 42 10.03 -11.84 28.58
C LEU A 42 9.44 -12.51 29.83
N PRO A 43 8.15 -12.91 29.84
CA PRO A 43 7.58 -13.63 30.96
C PRO A 43 8.14 -15.05 30.98
N LEU A 44 9.12 -15.33 31.85
CA LEU A 44 9.75 -16.65 31.99
C LEU A 44 9.03 -17.54 33.02
N ASP A 45 8.47 -16.95 34.07
CA ASP A 45 7.53 -17.61 34.98
C ASP A 45 6.10 -17.22 34.58
N PHE A 46 5.37 -18.14 33.97
CA PHE A 46 3.99 -17.88 33.53
C PHE A 46 3.02 -17.72 34.72
N THR A 47 3.29 -18.38 35.85
CA THR A 47 2.39 -18.38 37.02
C THR A 47 2.43 -17.07 37.79
N SER A 48 3.49 -16.26 37.61
CA SER A 48 3.60 -14.89 38.14
C SER A 48 2.66 -13.87 37.47
N PHE A 49 1.98 -14.22 36.38
CA PHE A 49 1.07 -13.32 35.66
C PHE A 49 -0.39 -13.71 35.87
N CYS A 50 -1.21 -12.71 36.20
CA CYS A 50 -2.67 -12.82 36.22
C CYS A 50 -3.30 -11.79 35.27
N THR A 51 -4.58 -12.01 34.93
CA THR A 51 -5.39 -11.02 34.21
C THR A 51 -5.88 -9.96 35.18
N PHE A 52 -5.55 -8.70 34.91
CA PHE A 52 -6.02 -7.52 35.63
C PHE A 52 -6.50 -6.48 34.61
N ILE A 53 -7.79 -6.18 34.62
CA ILE A 53 -8.39 -5.16 33.75
C ILE A 53 -8.49 -3.86 34.55
N ASP A 54 -7.74 -2.85 34.10
CA ASP A 54 -7.75 -1.52 34.72
C ASP A 54 -8.91 -0.66 34.19
N HIS A 55 -9.16 0.45 34.87
CA HIS A 55 -10.20 1.42 34.54
C HIS A 55 -10.05 1.99 33.13
N GLY A 56 -11.18 2.34 32.51
CA GLY A 56 -11.20 2.94 31.16
C GLY A 56 -10.93 1.97 30.01
N CYS A 57 -10.86 0.65 30.26
CA CYS A 57 -10.86 -0.35 29.20
C CYS A 57 -12.22 -0.48 28.51
N THR A 58 -12.23 -0.80 27.21
CA THR A 58 -13.42 -1.36 26.53
C THR A 58 -13.17 -2.83 26.21
N LEU A 59 -14.00 -3.70 26.79
CA LEU A 59 -13.96 -5.14 26.58
C LEU A 59 -14.86 -5.56 25.42
N ASP A 60 -14.52 -6.65 24.74
CA ASP A 60 -15.43 -7.34 23.84
C ASP A 60 -16.28 -8.40 24.57
N ARG A 61 -17.16 -9.09 23.83
CA ARG A 61 -18.05 -10.14 24.38
C ARG A 61 -17.34 -11.42 24.86
N GLN A 62 -16.01 -11.52 24.75
CA GLN A 62 -15.19 -12.54 25.41
C GLN A 62 -14.48 -12.02 26.67
N ASN A 63 -14.83 -10.81 27.14
CA ASN A 63 -14.13 -10.06 28.18
C ASN A 63 -12.67 -9.72 27.84
N TYR A 64 -12.29 -9.77 26.55
CA TYR A 64 -10.95 -9.41 26.12
C TYR A 64 -10.84 -7.88 25.97
N PRO A 65 -9.80 -7.22 26.51
CA PRO A 65 -9.63 -5.78 26.40
C PRO A 65 -9.21 -5.37 24.99
N LEU A 66 -10.22 -5.15 24.14
CA LEU A 66 -10.05 -4.68 22.77
C LEU A 66 -9.52 -3.24 22.72
N TYR A 67 -9.91 -2.41 23.69
CA TYR A 67 -9.29 -1.12 23.96
C TYR A 67 -8.71 -1.16 25.38
N PRO A 68 -7.48 -1.67 25.57
CA PRO A 68 -6.84 -1.68 26.88
C PRO A 68 -6.47 -0.25 27.30
N ASN A 69 -6.50 0.02 28.60
CA ASN A 69 -6.15 1.29 29.20
C ASN A 69 -5.47 1.06 30.56
N GLY A 70 -4.87 2.09 31.17
CA GLY A 70 -4.21 1.97 32.47
C GLY A 70 -3.10 0.91 32.50
N ALA A 71 -2.91 0.22 33.63
CA ALA A 71 -1.94 -0.85 33.85
C ALA A 71 -2.48 -2.26 33.49
N THR A 72 -3.36 -2.37 32.50
CA THR A 72 -4.04 -3.63 32.16
C THR A 72 -3.11 -4.78 31.73
N THR A 73 -3.33 -5.97 32.29
CA THR A 73 -2.75 -7.24 31.86
C THR A 73 -3.85 -8.23 31.48
N PHE A 74 -3.63 -9.02 30.44
CA PHE A 74 -4.55 -10.11 30.08
C PHE A 74 -3.75 -11.34 29.67
N VAL A 75 -3.88 -12.41 30.46
CA VAL A 75 -3.30 -13.72 30.21
C VAL A 75 -4.25 -14.52 29.34
N LYS A 76 -3.70 -15.16 28.30
CA LYS A 76 -4.37 -16.18 27.49
C LYS A 76 -3.67 -17.51 27.76
N GLU A 77 -4.37 -18.43 28.42
CA GLU A 77 -3.86 -19.77 28.67
C GLU A 77 -3.68 -20.59 27.39
N ALA A 78 -2.92 -21.69 27.47
CA ALA A 78 -2.51 -22.51 26.33
C ALA A 78 -3.70 -22.97 25.45
N ASP A 79 -4.71 -23.55 26.09
CA ASP A 79 -5.94 -24.12 25.53
C ASP A 79 -7.05 -23.08 25.29
N GLN A 80 -7.01 -21.95 25.98
CA GLN A 80 -8.03 -20.90 25.90
C GLN A 80 -8.09 -20.26 24.49
N ILE A 81 -9.30 -20.20 23.92
CA ILE A 81 -9.56 -19.55 22.62
C ILE A 81 -10.07 -18.13 22.84
N VAL A 82 -9.21 -17.14 22.58
CA VAL A 82 -9.54 -15.72 22.58
C VAL A 82 -9.33 -15.18 21.17
N VAL A 83 -10.42 -14.95 20.44
CA VAL A 83 -10.41 -14.72 18.98
C VAL A 83 -9.72 -13.39 18.63
N ASN A 84 -9.87 -12.39 19.49
CA ASN A 84 -9.26 -11.06 19.33
C ASN A 84 -7.84 -10.94 19.92
N PHE A 85 -7.25 -12.01 20.47
CA PHE A 85 -5.94 -11.91 21.11
C PHE A 85 -4.84 -11.47 20.11
N GLY A 86 -4.09 -10.43 20.45
CA GLY A 86 -3.12 -9.80 19.55
C GLY A 86 -3.69 -8.65 18.71
N HIS A 87 -4.99 -8.37 18.83
CA HIS A 87 -5.66 -7.24 18.20
C HIS A 87 -6.07 -6.20 19.25
N VAL A 88 -6.19 -4.94 18.81
CA VAL A 88 -6.81 -3.84 19.58
C VAL A 88 -7.70 -3.04 18.62
N GLY A 89 -8.72 -2.36 19.11
CA GLY A 89 -9.66 -1.59 18.30
C GLY A 89 -9.11 -0.24 17.83
N PHE A 90 -8.15 0.35 18.55
CA PHE A 90 -7.63 1.68 18.25
C PHE A 90 -6.68 1.75 17.04
N THR A 91 -6.55 2.97 16.48
CA THR A 91 -5.64 3.28 15.37
C THR A 91 -4.19 3.19 15.82
N LYS A 92 -3.36 2.44 15.08
CA LYS A 92 -2.06 2.01 15.57
C LYS A 92 -1.00 1.84 14.50
N THR A 93 0.26 1.86 14.94
CA THR A 93 1.35 1.14 14.27
C THR A 93 1.71 -0.11 15.07
N THR A 94 2.41 -1.06 14.43
CA THR A 94 2.77 -2.33 15.06
C THR A 94 4.14 -2.79 14.59
N GLY A 95 5.00 -3.16 15.53
CA GLY A 95 6.28 -3.82 15.29
C GLY A 95 6.23 -5.26 15.79
N VAL A 96 6.78 -6.20 15.04
CA VAL A 96 6.85 -7.62 15.42
C VAL A 96 8.29 -8.09 15.35
N GLU A 97 8.75 -8.81 16.36
CA GLU A 97 10.07 -9.43 16.42
C GLU A 97 9.98 -10.87 16.97
N LYS A 98 10.96 -11.69 16.63
CA LYS A 98 11.16 -13.03 17.23
C LYS A 98 12.32 -12.96 18.22
N ARG A 99 12.16 -13.53 19.41
CA ARG A 99 13.19 -13.63 20.46
C ARG A 99 13.48 -15.09 20.81
N ALA A 100 14.60 -15.32 21.50
CA ALA A 100 15.05 -16.64 21.97
C ALA A 100 14.94 -17.72 20.87
N LYS A 101 15.63 -17.51 19.74
CA LYS A 101 15.62 -18.40 18.56
C LYS A 101 14.23 -18.71 17.97
N GLY A 102 13.21 -17.90 18.27
CA GLY A 102 11.85 -18.06 17.75
C GLY A 102 10.84 -18.63 18.74
N VAL A 103 11.26 -19.01 19.96
CA VAL A 103 10.37 -19.43 21.06
C VAL A 103 9.34 -18.36 21.40
N TRP A 104 9.73 -17.08 21.30
CA TRP A 104 8.86 -15.95 21.54
C TRP A 104 8.62 -15.14 20.27
N LYS A 105 7.36 -14.86 19.96
CA LYS A 105 6.97 -13.76 19.09
C LYS A 105 6.53 -12.60 20.00
N VAL A 106 7.16 -11.44 19.84
CA VAL A 106 6.81 -10.21 20.56
C VAL A 106 6.20 -9.23 19.57
N GLN A 107 5.03 -8.68 19.89
CA GLN A 107 4.37 -7.66 19.10
C GLN A 107 4.19 -6.41 19.97
N ARG A 108 4.75 -5.28 19.54
CA ARG A 108 4.53 -3.96 20.15
C ARG A 108 3.51 -3.20 19.32
N THR A 109 2.55 -2.61 20.00
CA THR A 109 1.45 -1.87 19.39
C THR A 109 1.42 -0.48 20.01
N TYR A 110 1.50 0.53 19.16
CA TYR A 110 1.57 1.95 19.55
C TYR A 110 0.34 2.65 19.01
N CYS A 111 -0.36 3.39 19.86
CA CYS A 111 -1.47 4.20 19.43
C CYS A 111 -1.00 5.34 18.52
N LEU A 112 -1.84 5.77 17.59
CA LEU A 112 -1.64 7.02 16.84
C LEU A 112 -2.52 8.16 17.35
N GLY A 113 -3.31 7.92 18.40
CA GLY A 113 -4.33 8.84 18.87
C GLY A 113 -5.50 8.96 17.90
N ALA A 114 -6.06 10.17 17.81
CA ALA A 114 -7.30 10.44 17.07
C ALA A 114 -7.22 11.74 16.26
N LEU A 115 -7.98 11.81 15.18
CA LEU A 115 -8.35 13.06 14.52
C LEU A 115 -9.65 13.55 15.15
N VAL A 116 -9.71 14.80 15.60
CA VAL A 116 -10.88 15.42 16.25
C VAL A 116 -11.24 16.72 15.54
N CYS A 117 -12.46 17.23 15.75
CA CYS A 117 -12.79 18.59 15.37
C CYS A 117 -12.27 19.59 16.41
N ASP A 118 -11.92 20.80 15.98
CA ASP A 118 -11.70 21.98 16.84
C ASP A 118 -13.00 22.63 17.37
N VAL A 119 -14.18 22.13 16.97
CA VAL A 119 -15.49 22.61 17.42
C VAL A 119 -16.05 21.63 18.44
N ASP A 120 -16.19 22.07 19.70
CA ASP A 120 -16.61 21.22 20.84
C ASP A 120 -17.96 20.50 20.65
N THR A 121 -18.88 21.07 19.87
CA THR A 121 -20.18 20.47 19.55
C THR A 121 -20.11 19.39 18.45
N CYS A 122 -18.97 19.24 17.79
CA CYS A 122 -18.76 18.29 16.71
C CYS A 122 -18.15 16.97 17.21
N GLN A 123 -19.00 15.98 17.46
CA GLN A 123 -18.62 14.64 17.92
C GLN A 123 -17.89 13.77 16.87
N TRP A 124 -17.35 14.36 15.79
CA TRP A 124 -16.65 13.59 14.77
C TRP A 124 -15.23 13.21 15.22
N VAL A 125 -14.92 11.91 15.12
CA VAL A 125 -13.60 11.36 15.50
C VAL A 125 -13.09 10.43 14.41
N GLY A 126 -11.98 10.81 13.76
CA GLY A 126 -11.38 10.11 12.64
C GLY A 126 -10.14 9.29 13.00
N SER A 127 -9.92 8.16 12.33
CA SER A 127 -8.67 7.39 12.46
C SER A 127 -7.52 8.08 11.70
N PRO A 128 -6.40 8.46 12.34
CA PRO A 128 -5.22 9.00 11.67
C PRO A 128 -4.66 8.07 10.57
N PRO A 129 -4.04 8.61 9.50
CA PRO A 129 -3.30 7.82 8.53
C PRO A 129 -2.17 6.99 9.16
N THR A 130 -2.07 5.71 8.80
CA THR A 130 -1.04 4.79 9.35
C THR A 130 0.27 4.77 8.58
N ALA A 131 0.41 5.57 7.52
CA ALA A 131 1.63 5.69 6.72
C ALA A 131 2.61 6.69 7.37
N ARG A 132 3.91 6.42 7.30
CA ARG A 132 4.95 7.36 7.80
C ARG A 132 4.83 8.70 7.06
N GLY A 133 4.77 9.80 7.80
CA GLY A 133 4.60 11.15 7.23
C GLY A 133 3.24 11.38 6.55
N GLY A 134 2.27 10.46 6.71
CA GLY A 134 0.95 10.56 6.08
C GLY A 134 -0.05 11.42 6.85
N ILE A 135 0.29 11.89 8.05
CA ILE A 135 -0.56 12.80 8.83
C ILE A 135 -0.30 14.22 8.31
N GLN A 136 -1.29 14.75 7.60
CA GLN A 136 -1.34 16.13 7.11
C GLN A 136 -2.57 16.78 7.73
N GLU A 137 -2.56 18.11 7.87
CA GLU A 137 -3.72 18.87 8.32
C GLU A 137 -4.84 18.77 7.27
N GLU A 138 -5.97 18.14 7.60
CA GLU A 138 -7.18 18.19 6.78
C GLU A 138 -7.98 19.45 7.15
N PRO A 139 -8.10 20.46 6.26
CA PRO A 139 -8.64 21.77 6.64
C PRO A 139 -10.17 21.80 6.81
N LYS A 140 -10.87 20.67 6.65
CA LYS A 140 -12.34 20.58 6.72
C LYS A 140 -12.79 19.33 7.46
N CYS A 141 -13.54 19.49 8.54
CA CYS A 141 -14.11 18.39 9.29
C CYS A 141 -15.22 17.66 8.48
N PRO A 142 -15.17 16.31 8.37
CA PRO A 142 -16.26 15.52 7.79
C PRO A 142 -17.56 15.50 8.63
N GLY A 143 -17.54 16.07 9.83
CA GLY A 143 -18.68 16.18 10.73
C GLY A 143 -19.90 16.86 10.10
N ALA A 144 -21.09 16.53 10.61
CA ALA A 144 -22.38 16.97 10.07
C ALA A 144 -22.56 16.71 8.54
N ALA A 145 -21.95 15.63 8.03
CA ALA A 145 -21.84 15.29 6.61
C ALA A 145 -21.08 16.34 5.78
N GLY A 146 -19.94 16.81 6.29
CA GLY A 146 -19.08 17.82 5.64
C GLY A 146 -19.61 19.25 5.73
N ARG A 147 -20.61 19.51 6.57
CA ARG A 147 -21.15 20.86 6.85
C ARG A 147 -20.58 21.50 8.12
N CYS A 148 -19.79 20.76 8.90
CA CYS A 148 -19.09 21.34 10.04
C CYS A 148 -18.07 22.39 9.53
N PRO A 149 -18.08 23.62 10.07
CA PRO A 149 -17.12 24.66 9.70
C PRO A 149 -15.73 24.44 10.32
N GLY A 150 -15.62 23.51 11.27
CA GLY A 150 -14.40 23.23 12.02
C GLY A 150 -13.31 22.53 11.20
N LYS A 151 -12.09 22.62 11.70
CA LYS A 151 -10.88 21.99 11.18
C LYS A 151 -10.61 20.67 11.89
N VAL A 152 -9.84 19.80 11.23
CA VAL A 152 -9.39 18.54 11.83
C VAL A 152 -8.05 18.76 12.53
N LEU A 153 -8.03 18.52 13.84
CA LEU A 153 -6.82 18.50 14.66
C LEU A 153 -6.39 17.05 14.91
N TRP A 154 -5.08 16.81 14.98
CA TRP A 154 -4.53 15.53 15.38
C TRP A 154 -4.13 15.54 16.86
N VAL A 155 -4.85 14.77 17.68
CA VAL A 155 -4.48 14.49 19.07
C VAL A 155 -3.61 13.24 19.07
N SER A 156 -2.29 13.41 19.17
CA SER A 156 -1.33 12.30 19.22
C SER A 156 -1.37 11.58 20.58
N CYS A 157 -1.10 10.28 20.61
CA CYS A 157 -1.06 9.49 21.85
C CYS A 157 0.29 8.78 21.98
N ASN A 158 1.20 9.39 22.76
CA ASN A 158 2.60 8.96 22.85
C ASN A 158 2.96 8.31 24.21
N GLU A 159 2.10 8.48 25.22
CA GLU A 159 2.36 8.03 26.60
C GLU A 159 1.89 6.60 26.90
N THR A 160 1.15 6.00 25.95
CA THR A 160 0.66 4.63 26.06
C THR A 160 1.59 3.64 25.38
N ALA A 161 1.62 2.41 25.90
CA ALA A 161 2.24 1.29 25.20
C ALA A 161 1.40 0.03 25.37
N THR A 162 1.27 -0.74 24.30
CA THR A 162 0.72 -2.10 24.32
C THR A 162 1.77 -3.08 23.85
N ARG A 163 1.89 -4.23 24.52
CA ARG A 163 2.71 -5.36 24.09
C ARG A 163 1.95 -6.66 24.21
N PHE A 164 2.19 -7.53 23.24
CA PHE A 164 1.81 -8.93 23.26
C PHE A 164 3.07 -9.80 23.24
N ASP A 165 3.12 -10.77 24.13
CA ASP A 165 4.12 -11.83 24.16
C ASP A 165 3.43 -13.15 23.86
N PHE A 166 3.82 -13.82 22.78
CA PHE A 166 3.28 -15.13 22.38
C PHE A 166 4.36 -16.19 22.59
N HIS A 167 4.12 -17.16 23.47
CA HIS A 167 4.98 -18.32 23.65
C HIS A 167 4.62 -19.39 22.61
N VAL A 168 5.43 -19.51 21.57
CA VAL A 168 5.14 -20.38 20.41
C VAL A 168 5.00 -21.86 20.79
N PRO A 169 5.83 -22.44 21.69
CA PRO A 169 5.72 -23.87 22.04
C PRO A 169 4.47 -24.26 22.83
N SER A 170 3.98 -23.41 23.74
CA SER A 170 2.82 -23.76 24.59
C SER A 170 1.49 -23.12 24.18
N GLY A 171 1.50 -22.12 23.29
CA GLY A 171 0.29 -21.36 22.94
C GLY A 171 -0.20 -20.38 24.02
N TRP A 172 0.50 -20.32 25.16
CA TRP A 172 0.32 -19.30 26.20
C TRP A 172 0.72 -17.93 25.68
N ALA A 173 -0.04 -16.89 26.04
CA ALA A 173 0.28 -15.52 25.64
C ALA A 173 -0.17 -14.48 26.65
N LEU A 174 0.47 -13.31 26.62
CA LEU A 174 0.23 -12.21 27.55
C LEU A 174 0.09 -10.88 26.80
N LEU A 175 -1.01 -10.16 27.05
CA LEU A 175 -1.14 -8.72 26.79
C LEU A 175 -0.67 -7.94 28.02
N ARG A 176 0.11 -6.88 27.78
CA ARG A 176 0.44 -5.84 28.77
C ARG A 176 0.19 -4.46 28.19
N HIS A 177 -0.48 -3.62 28.96
CA HIS A 177 -0.72 -2.21 28.69
C HIS A 177 -0.08 -1.32 29.77
N ARG A 178 0.18 -0.06 29.44
CA ARG A 178 0.54 1.00 30.39
C ARG A 178 0.21 2.38 29.82
N GLY A 179 0.01 3.36 30.70
CA GLY A 179 -0.36 4.73 30.34
C GLY A 179 -1.87 4.90 30.21
N VAL A 180 -2.32 6.14 29.97
CA VAL A 180 -3.74 6.48 29.84
C VAL A 180 -4.03 7.03 28.43
N HIS A 181 -5.11 6.55 27.82
CA HIS A 181 -5.62 7.07 26.54
C HIS A 181 -6.50 8.30 26.76
N GLU A 182 -5.89 9.49 26.80
CA GLU A 182 -6.58 10.77 26.94
C GLU A 182 -7.06 11.35 25.59
N HIS A 183 -7.77 10.54 24.80
CA HIS A 183 -8.39 10.97 23.55
C HIS A 183 -9.63 10.14 23.26
N PRO A 184 -10.63 10.66 22.52
CA PRO A 184 -11.77 9.86 22.10
C PRO A 184 -11.34 8.74 21.15
N TRP A 185 -12.12 7.66 21.12
CA TRP A 185 -11.86 6.54 20.23
C TRP A 185 -12.43 6.81 18.82
N PRO A 186 -11.59 6.80 17.76
CA PRO A 186 -12.12 6.85 16.40
C PRO A 186 -12.83 5.54 16.07
N GLU A 187 -13.92 5.62 15.29
CA GLU A 187 -14.59 4.42 14.78
C GLU A 187 -13.61 3.52 14.03
N SER A 188 -13.62 2.21 14.36
CA SER A 188 -12.78 1.26 13.64
C SER A 188 -13.27 1.12 12.19
N LYS A 189 -12.37 1.42 11.24
CA LYS A 189 -12.63 1.28 9.79
C LYS A 189 -12.75 -0.19 9.33
N LYS A 190 -12.52 -1.17 10.21
CA LYS A 190 -12.53 -2.62 9.91
C LYS A 190 -13.13 -3.42 11.09
N PRO A 191 -13.96 -4.45 10.85
CA PRO A 191 -14.36 -5.36 11.91
C PRO A 191 -13.14 -6.12 12.47
N ASP A 192 -13.08 -6.26 13.78
CA ASP A 192 -12.13 -7.11 14.50
C ASP A 192 -12.37 -8.61 14.20
N PRO A 193 -11.41 -9.49 14.53
CA PRO A 193 -11.56 -10.94 14.33
C PRO A 193 -12.86 -11.55 14.89
N LEU A 194 -13.37 -11.12 16.04
CA LEU A 194 -14.59 -11.64 16.64
C LEU A 194 -15.84 -11.17 15.88
N SER A 195 -15.99 -9.87 15.60
CA SER A 195 -17.04 -9.37 14.71
C SER A 195 -16.98 -9.97 13.30
N ARG A 196 -15.79 -10.34 12.81
CA ARG A 196 -15.66 -11.10 11.55
C ARG A 196 -16.17 -12.53 11.68
N ALA A 197 -15.95 -13.20 12.81
CA ALA A 197 -16.51 -14.53 13.04
C ALA A 197 -18.05 -14.48 13.09
N ASP A 198 -18.61 -13.48 13.76
CA ASP A 198 -20.06 -13.28 13.88
C ASP A 198 -20.71 -12.97 12.51
N LEU A 199 -20.10 -12.08 11.72
CA LEU A 199 -20.53 -11.85 10.33
C LEU A 199 -20.42 -13.12 9.46
N LYS A 200 -19.40 -13.96 9.68
CA LYS A 200 -19.23 -15.22 8.95
C LYS A 200 -20.33 -16.22 9.32
N ALA A 201 -20.70 -16.32 10.60
CA ALA A 201 -21.82 -17.14 11.05
C ALA A 201 -23.14 -16.69 10.43
N GLU A 202 -23.41 -15.39 10.37
CA GLU A 202 -24.63 -14.85 9.75
C GLU A 202 -24.70 -15.13 8.23
N ILE A 203 -23.55 -15.06 7.54
CA ILE A 203 -23.47 -15.46 6.12
C ILE A 203 -23.68 -16.97 5.94
N VAL A 204 -23.23 -17.82 6.87
CA VAL A 204 -23.44 -19.28 6.81
C VAL A 204 -24.93 -19.64 6.89
N LYS A 205 -25.73 -18.94 7.72
CA LYS A 205 -27.19 -19.15 7.79
C LYS A 205 -27.86 -18.96 6.43
N ASN A 206 -27.39 -18.00 5.63
CA ASN A 206 -28.04 -17.59 4.38
C ASN A 206 -27.03 -17.18 3.28
N PRO A 207 -26.26 -18.12 2.69
CA PRO A 207 -25.11 -17.78 1.83
C PRO A 207 -25.47 -17.05 0.53
N THR A 208 -26.74 -17.15 0.10
CA THR A 208 -27.29 -16.49 -1.09
C THR A 208 -27.73 -15.05 -0.83
N LYS A 209 -28.04 -14.64 0.42
CA LYS A 209 -28.45 -13.26 0.74
C LYS A 209 -27.35 -12.27 0.36
N GLY A 210 -27.67 -11.30 -0.49
CA GLY A 210 -26.73 -10.27 -0.94
C GLY A 210 -26.43 -9.23 0.14
N ALA A 211 -25.33 -8.49 0.01
CA ALA A 211 -24.89 -7.50 1.00
C ALA A 211 -25.97 -6.46 1.37
N LEU A 212 -26.78 -6.00 0.41
CA LEU A 212 -27.87 -5.06 0.69
C LEU A 212 -28.96 -5.69 1.58
N LYS A 213 -29.34 -6.95 1.33
CA LYS A 213 -30.32 -7.68 2.17
C LYS A 213 -29.77 -7.95 3.57
N LEU A 214 -28.49 -8.29 3.70
CA LEU A 214 -27.83 -8.44 5.00
C LEU A 214 -27.81 -7.14 5.81
N LYS A 215 -27.64 -5.98 5.15
CA LYS A 215 -27.66 -4.65 5.78
C LYS A 215 -29.06 -4.16 6.16
N MET A 216 -30.10 -4.57 5.43
CA MET A 216 -31.48 -4.16 5.72
C MET A 216 -32.10 -4.97 6.88
N GLY A 217 -31.53 -6.13 7.19
CA GLY A 217 -32.18 -7.14 8.01
C GLY A 217 -33.38 -7.76 7.30
N GLN A 218 -33.89 -8.85 7.86
CA GLN A 218 -35.24 -9.36 7.61
C GLN A 218 -35.75 -9.89 8.94
N ALA A 219 -37.01 -9.60 9.28
CA ALA A 219 -37.69 -10.30 10.36
C ALA A 219 -38.09 -11.70 9.84
N GLU A 220 -37.90 -12.74 10.65
CA GLU A 220 -38.30 -14.11 10.29
C GLU A 220 -39.77 -14.39 10.68
N SER A 221 -40.28 -13.68 11.70
CA SER A 221 -41.69 -13.52 12.07
C SER A 221 -42.04 -12.02 12.26
N LEU A 222 -43.34 -11.69 12.41
CA LEU A 222 -43.79 -10.34 12.79
C LEU A 222 -43.33 -9.91 14.19
N ASP A 223 -43.07 -10.87 15.07
CA ASP A 223 -42.66 -10.66 16.46
C ASP A 223 -41.13 -10.70 16.66
N ASP A 224 -40.35 -11.06 15.63
CA ASP A 224 -38.89 -11.20 15.74
C ASP A 224 -38.17 -9.86 15.52
N PRO A 225 -37.17 -9.51 16.37
CA PRO A 225 -36.35 -8.33 16.16
C PRO A 225 -35.53 -8.46 14.86
N LEU A 226 -35.60 -7.41 14.02
CA LEU A 226 -34.83 -7.27 12.79
C LEU A 226 -33.33 -7.40 13.07
N THR A 227 -32.77 -8.57 12.78
CA THR A 227 -31.33 -8.82 12.95
C THR A 227 -30.58 -8.28 11.73
N SER A 228 -29.75 -7.26 11.92
CA SER A 228 -28.94 -6.66 10.86
C SER A 228 -27.44 -6.89 11.10
N VAL A 229 -26.69 -7.11 10.02
CA VAL A 229 -25.22 -7.19 10.13
C VAL A 229 -24.57 -5.84 10.46
N THR A 230 -25.33 -4.74 10.48
CA THR A 230 -24.84 -3.44 10.98
C THR A 230 -24.53 -3.48 12.48
N ASP A 231 -25.26 -4.30 13.21
CA ASP A 231 -25.26 -4.32 14.67
C ASP A 231 -24.06 -5.14 15.21
N ILE A 232 -23.52 -6.02 14.36
CA ILE A 232 -22.28 -6.78 14.61
C ILE A 232 -21.07 -5.85 14.73
N HIS A 233 -20.98 -4.80 13.91
CA HIS A 233 -19.89 -3.81 13.93
C HIS A 233 -20.20 -2.61 13.02
N GLY A 234 -20.15 -1.37 13.54
CA GLY A 234 -20.54 -0.14 12.82
C GLY A 234 -19.91 0.04 11.42
N SER A 235 -18.66 -0.36 11.22
CA SER A 235 -18.01 -0.39 9.90
C SER A 235 -18.81 -1.11 8.77
N LEU A 236 -19.72 -2.04 9.12
CA LEU A 236 -20.53 -2.83 8.18
C LEU A 236 -21.74 -2.06 7.61
N VAL A 237 -22.04 -0.85 8.14
CA VAL A 237 -22.99 0.10 7.53
C VAL A 237 -22.54 0.49 6.10
N ASN A 238 -21.25 0.43 5.79
CA ASN A 238 -20.73 0.62 4.44
C ASN A 238 -20.97 -0.63 3.56
N ALA A 239 -21.86 -0.50 2.56
CA ALA A 239 -22.31 -1.61 1.72
C ALA A 239 -21.20 -2.26 0.86
N ASP A 240 -20.21 -1.49 0.42
CA ASP A 240 -19.09 -2.03 -0.37
C ASP A 240 -18.08 -2.78 0.52
N ARG A 241 -17.86 -2.29 1.75
CA ARG A 241 -17.07 -3.01 2.78
C ARG A 241 -17.75 -4.32 3.16
N LEU A 242 -19.06 -4.32 3.36
CA LEU A 242 -19.84 -5.54 3.60
C LEU A 242 -19.78 -6.50 2.39
N ARG A 243 -19.90 -5.99 1.15
CA ARG A 243 -19.73 -6.78 -0.09
C ARG A 243 -18.32 -7.37 -0.22
N TYR A 244 -17.29 -6.67 0.24
CA TYR A 244 -15.91 -7.18 0.30
C TYR A 244 -15.79 -8.35 1.30
N TYR A 245 -16.15 -8.16 2.56
CA TYR A 245 -16.05 -9.21 3.58
C TYR A 245 -16.92 -10.43 3.25
N ARG A 246 -18.13 -10.23 2.73
CA ARG A 246 -19.01 -11.31 2.27
C ARG A 246 -18.36 -12.16 1.17
N ARG A 247 -17.70 -11.55 0.18
CA ARG A 247 -16.98 -12.30 -0.88
C ARG A 247 -15.81 -13.08 -0.30
N LEU A 248 -15.04 -12.47 0.61
CA LEU A 248 -13.93 -13.13 1.28
C LEU A 248 -14.39 -14.37 2.07
N MET A 249 -15.45 -14.24 2.86
CA MET A 249 -15.99 -15.31 3.71
C MET A 249 -16.62 -16.46 2.90
N LEU A 250 -17.35 -16.17 1.82
CA LEU A 250 -17.90 -17.22 0.94
C LEU A 250 -16.82 -18.04 0.24
N ARG A 251 -15.67 -17.41 -0.08
CA ARG A 251 -14.49 -18.10 -0.60
C ARG A 251 -13.80 -18.93 0.49
N GLU A 252 -13.63 -18.39 1.70
CA GLU A 252 -13.09 -19.13 2.86
C GLU A 252 -13.96 -20.36 3.23
N LEU A 253 -15.27 -20.32 2.96
CA LEU A 253 -16.21 -21.40 3.23
C LEU A 253 -16.37 -22.40 2.07
N ASN A 254 -15.74 -22.13 0.91
CA ASN A 254 -15.91 -22.90 -0.33
C ASN A 254 -17.38 -23.08 -0.81
N ILE A 255 -18.33 -22.28 -0.29
CA ILE A 255 -19.74 -22.26 -0.71
C ILE A 255 -19.87 -21.57 -2.08
N VAL A 256 -18.99 -20.60 -2.31
CA VAL A 256 -18.71 -20.07 -3.64
C VAL A 256 -17.21 -20.26 -3.84
N PRO A 257 -16.76 -21.43 -4.33
CA PRO A 257 -15.48 -21.52 -5.03
C PRO A 257 -15.50 -20.43 -6.11
N ASP A 258 -14.35 -19.83 -6.44
CA ASP A 258 -14.27 -18.71 -7.40
C ASP A 258 -15.20 -18.99 -8.58
N LYS A 259 -16.20 -18.12 -8.79
CA LYS A 259 -17.34 -18.40 -9.68
C LYS A 259 -16.84 -18.64 -11.11
N LEU A 260 -16.48 -19.88 -11.44
CA LEU A 260 -16.37 -20.40 -12.79
C LEU A 260 -17.74 -20.98 -13.21
N GLY A 261 -18.80 -20.23 -12.92
CA GLY A 261 -20.13 -20.55 -13.45
C GLY A 261 -20.16 -20.36 -14.96
N ALA A 262 -21.25 -20.79 -15.59
CA ALA A 262 -21.53 -20.42 -16.98
C ALA A 262 -21.37 -18.90 -17.15
N GLY A 263 -20.49 -18.50 -18.09
CA GLY A 263 -20.08 -17.10 -18.27
C GLY A 263 -18.65 -16.75 -17.84
N VAL A 264 -17.78 -17.70 -17.43
CA VAL A 264 -16.33 -17.41 -17.22
C VAL A 264 -15.40 -17.93 -18.30
N GLY A 265 -15.72 -19.03 -18.98
CA GLY A 265 -14.95 -19.48 -20.15
C GLY A 265 -14.84 -18.41 -21.24
N ASP A 266 -15.86 -17.55 -21.34
CA ASP A 266 -15.95 -16.43 -22.28
C ASP A 266 -15.82 -15.04 -21.61
N LYS A 267 -15.65 -14.95 -20.27
CA LYS A 267 -15.61 -13.65 -19.58
C LYS A 267 -14.56 -12.70 -20.16
N PHE A 268 -13.37 -13.22 -20.45
CA PHE A 268 -12.31 -12.42 -21.08
C PHE A 268 -12.73 -11.87 -22.45
N MET A 269 -13.45 -12.67 -23.25
CA MET A 269 -14.01 -12.23 -24.53
C MET A 269 -15.12 -11.18 -24.33
N MET A 270 -15.97 -11.33 -23.32
CA MET A 270 -17.00 -10.34 -22.97
C MET A 270 -16.40 -9.03 -22.45
N ASP A 271 -15.33 -9.10 -21.64
CA ASP A 271 -14.57 -7.94 -21.19
C ASP A 271 -13.91 -7.23 -22.38
N LEU A 272 -13.31 -7.97 -23.33
CA LEU A 272 -12.78 -7.44 -24.60
C LEU A 272 -13.85 -6.73 -25.45
N PHE A 273 -15.04 -7.33 -25.61
CA PHE A 273 -16.16 -6.68 -26.31
C PHE A 273 -16.64 -5.42 -25.58
N GLN A 274 -16.66 -5.42 -24.24
CA GLN A 274 -17.00 -4.25 -23.45
C GLN A 274 -15.94 -3.13 -23.58
N TRP A 275 -14.66 -3.47 -23.64
CA TRP A 275 -13.58 -2.50 -23.88
C TRP A 275 -13.68 -1.86 -25.26
N ASN A 276 -13.93 -2.67 -26.30
CA ASN A 276 -14.18 -2.20 -27.66
C ASN A 276 -15.39 -1.24 -27.71
N LYS A 277 -16.52 -1.63 -27.10
CA LYS A 277 -17.71 -0.76 -26.97
C LYS A 277 -17.46 0.55 -26.20
N ARG A 278 -16.44 0.58 -25.33
CA ARG A 278 -15.98 1.78 -24.59
C ARG A 278 -14.85 2.55 -25.31
N GLY A 279 -14.52 2.16 -26.54
CA GLY A 279 -13.56 2.85 -27.40
C GLY A 279 -12.10 2.39 -27.28
N LEU A 280 -11.81 1.30 -26.56
CA LEU A 280 -10.49 0.64 -26.58
C LEU A 280 -10.52 -0.48 -27.62
N LEU A 281 -10.12 -0.16 -28.85
CA LEU A 281 -10.24 -1.01 -30.02
C LEU A 281 -9.11 -2.02 -30.09
N VAL A 282 -9.39 -3.23 -30.59
CA VAL A 282 -8.36 -4.20 -30.96
C VAL A 282 -7.85 -3.84 -32.36
N ILE A 283 -6.58 -3.46 -32.48
CA ILE A 283 -5.96 -3.02 -33.75
C ILE A 283 -5.03 -4.08 -34.35
N SER A 284 -4.65 -5.12 -33.58
CA SER A 284 -3.96 -6.31 -34.06
C SER A 284 -4.24 -7.48 -33.11
N SER A 285 -4.32 -8.69 -33.64
CA SER A 285 -4.48 -9.91 -32.82
C SER A 285 -3.91 -11.12 -33.54
N GLY A 286 -3.36 -12.07 -32.79
CA GLY A 286 -2.88 -13.35 -33.31
C GLY A 286 -3.06 -14.46 -32.28
N PHE A 287 -3.24 -15.69 -32.79
CA PHE A 287 -3.58 -16.88 -32.00
C PHE A 287 -2.73 -18.11 -32.37
N GLN A 288 -1.87 -17.99 -33.38
CA GLN A 288 -0.90 -19.03 -33.76
C GLN A 288 0.31 -18.96 -32.84
N THR A 289 1.02 -20.08 -32.69
CA THR A 289 2.25 -20.19 -31.90
C THR A 289 3.29 -19.14 -32.28
N ASP A 290 3.92 -18.52 -31.27
CA ASP A 290 4.85 -17.39 -31.37
C ASP A 290 4.27 -16.12 -31.98
N CYS A 291 2.94 -16.09 -32.15
CA CYS A 291 2.14 -14.97 -32.65
C CYS A 291 0.97 -14.61 -31.71
N GLU A 292 0.87 -15.21 -30.53
CA GLU A 292 -0.22 -14.97 -29.57
C GLU A 292 -0.12 -13.57 -28.94
N HIS A 293 -0.98 -12.67 -29.40
CA HIS A 293 -1.02 -11.29 -28.95
C HIS A 293 -2.40 -10.66 -29.14
N PHE A 294 -2.65 -9.60 -28.38
CA PHE A 294 -3.71 -8.63 -28.66
C PHE A 294 -3.15 -7.23 -28.48
N THR A 295 -3.27 -6.38 -29.49
CA THR A 295 -2.88 -4.97 -29.44
C THR A 295 -4.11 -4.09 -29.40
N PHE A 296 -4.15 -3.18 -28.44
CA PHE A 296 -5.26 -2.30 -28.11
C PHE A 296 -4.87 -0.83 -28.20
N GLN A 297 -5.79 -0.02 -28.68
CA GLN A 297 -5.61 1.43 -28.81
C GLN A 297 -6.96 2.14 -28.77
N THR A 298 -7.06 3.31 -28.14
CA THR A 298 -8.25 4.15 -28.27
C THR A 298 -8.11 5.10 -29.45
N ARG A 299 -9.24 5.55 -30.01
CA ARG A 299 -9.22 6.56 -31.08
C ARG A 299 -8.40 7.81 -30.68
N TRP A 300 -8.53 8.26 -29.43
CA TRP A 300 -7.75 9.39 -28.92
C TRP A 300 -6.24 9.13 -28.89
N MET A 301 -5.80 7.91 -28.54
CA MET A 301 -4.38 7.53 -28.58
C MET A 301 -3.80 7.63 -29.99
N ALA A 302 -4.53 7.10 -30.99
CA ALA A 302 -4.16 7.22 -32.40
C ALA A 302 -4.10 8.69 -32.85
N GLU A 303 -5.12 9.48 -32.49
CA GLU A 303 -5.17 10.92 -32.78
C GLU A 303 -4.06 11.73 -32.09
N ARG A 304 -3.54 11.30 -30.92
CA ARG A 304 -2.35 11.91 -30.30
C ARG A 304 -1.05 11.55 -31.02
N MET A 305 -0.88 10.30 -31.46
CA MET A 305 0.29 9.90 -32.27
C MET A 305 0.39 10.66 -33.58
N MET A 306 -0.76 11.00 -34.18
CA MET A 306 -0.85 11.68 -35.48
C MET A 306 -1.05 13.19 -35.36
N ALA A 307 -1.05 13.75 -34.15
CA ALA A 307 -1.20 15.18 -33.93
C ALA A 307 0.01 15.95 -34.47
N ARG A 308 -0.25 17.09 -35.08
CA ARG A 308 0.74 18.11 -35.42
C ARG A 308 0.63 19.27 -34.44
N ASP A 309 1.73 19.99 -34.24
CA ASP A 309 1.78 21.17 -33.38
C ASP A 309 1.24 22.44 -34.07
N GLU A 310 1.39 23.60 -33.43
CA GLU A 310 0.99 24.91 -33.99
C GLU A 310 1.79 25.32 -35.23
N ASN A 311 2.99 24.77 -35.42
CA ASN A 311 3.86 24.97 -36.58
C ASN A 311 3.61 23.93 -37.68
N ASN A 312 2.60 23.06 -37.51
CA ASN A 312 2.28 21.92 -38.38
C ASN A 312 3.40 20.86 -38.42
N GLU A 313 4.29 20.80 -37.42
CA GLU A 313 5.32 19.77 -37.30
C GLU A 313 4.78 18.47 -36.67
N VAL A 314 5.38 17.34 -37.02
CA VAL A 314 5.07 16.04 -36.40
C VAL A 314 5.77 15.86 -35.05
N TYR A 315 5.23 14.97 -34.21
CA TYR A 315 5.82 14.68 -32.91
C TYR A 315 7.29 14.24 -32.98
N GLN A 316 8.18 14.99 -32.31
CA GLN A 316 9.63 14.76 -32.31
C GLN A 316 10.20 14.13 -31.02
N GLY A 317 9.40 14.06 -29.94
CA GLY A 317 9.87 13.68 -28.60
C GLY A 317 10.30 12.22 -28.42
N GLY A 318 9.97 11.36 -29.39
CA GLY A 318 10.25 9.93 -29.36
C GLY A 318 9.28 9.14 -28.48
N LEU A 319 9.08 7.87 -28.84
CA LEU A 319 8.20 6.95 -28.15
C LEU A 319 9.00 6.12 -27.13
N ILE A 320 8.40 5.76 -26.00
CA ILE A 320 8.99 4.89 -24.98
C ILE A 320 8.21 3.59 -24.92
N SER A 321 8.88 2.43 -25.04
CA SER A 321 8.23 1.12 -25.02
C SER A 321 8.75 0.23 -23.89
N ASP A 322 7.88 -0.13 -22.93
CA ASP A 322 8.23 -0.85 -21.69
C ASP A 322 7.30 -2.04 -21.41
N VAL A 323 7.82 -3.07 -20.71
CA VAL A 323 7.15 -4.32 -20.37
C VAL A 323 6.80 -4.39 -18.88
N THR A 324 5.51 -4.44 -18.55
CA THR A 324 5.04 -4.71 -17.19
C THR A 324 4.94 -6.21 -16.93
N TYR A 325 5.94 -6.77 -16.25
CA TYR A 325 6.12 -8.22 -16.03
C TYR A 325 5.10 -8.91 -15.11
N ARG A 326 4.34 -8.16 -14.30
CA ARG A 326 3.49 -8.72 -13.22
C ARG A 326 2.00 -8.36 -13.34
N PHE A 327 1.59 -7.83 -14.49
CA PHE A 327 0.19 -7.41 -14.70
C PHE A 327 -0.73 -8.61 -14.98
N PHE A 328 -0.25 -9.55 -15.80
CA PHE A 328 -0.97 -10.79 -16.13
C PHE A 328 -0.24 -11.98 -15.50
N GLU A 329 -1.00 -13.01 -15.11
CA GLU A 329 -0.45 -14.30 -14.66
C GLU A 329 0.18 -15.07 -15.83
N ASN A 330 -0.41 -14.93 -17.02
CA ASN A 330 -0.04 -15.64 -18.23
C ASN A 330 0.19 -14.63 -19.37
N GLY A 331 1.45 -14.26 -19.61
CA GLY A 331 1.85 -13.25 -20.58
C GLY A 331 2.16 -11.89 -19.96
N TYR A 332 2.37 -10.88 -20.81
CA TYR A 332 2.98 -9.60 -20.43
C TYR A 332 2.24 -8.43 -21.06
N LEU A 333 2.23 -7.28 -20.36
CA LEU A 333 1.72 -6.02 -20.90
C LEU A 333 2.87 -5.19 -21.45
N LEU A 334 2.95 -5.00 -22.76
CA LEU A 334 3.89 -4.12 -23.44
C LEU A 334 3.18 -2.81 -23.80
N THR A 335 3.74 -1.68 -23.35
CA THR A 335 3.15 -0.34 -23.52
C THR A 335 4.09 0.57 -24.29
N THR A 336 3.66 1.11 -25.43
CA THR A 336 4.28 2.30 -26.02
C THR A 336 3.59 3.55 -25.48
N SER A 337 4.38 4.53 -25.04
CA SER A 337 3.94 5.84 -24.54
C SER A 337 4.59 6.99 -25.31
N MET A 338 3.91 8.14 -25.36
CA MET A 338 4.47 9.42 -25.82
C MET A 338 4.31 10.48 -24.73
N PHE A 339 5.13 11.54 -24.75
CA PHE A 339 4.91 12.70 -23.89
C PHE A 339 3.84 13.62 -24.49
N CYS A 340 2.85 13.99 -23.68
CA CYS A 340 1.75 14.88 -24.07
C CYS A 340 1.85 16.20 -23.31
N GLU A 341 2.26 17.25 -24.02
CA GLU A 341 2.50 18.59 -23.47
C GLU A 341 1.24 19.19 -22.84
N GLN A 342 0.08 19.01 -23.50
CA GLN A 342 -1.25 19.45 -23.01
C GLN A 342 -1.58 18.94 -21.60
N THR A 343 -0.99 17.82 -21.17
CA THR A 343 -1.19 17.23 -19.84
C THR A 343 0.08 17.20 -19.00
N ALA A 344 1.19 17.69 -19.53
CA ALA A 344 2.55 17.59 -19.00
C ALA A 344 2.93 16.17 -18.53
N ARG A 345 2.45 15.12 -19.21
CA ARG A 345 2.56 13.71 -18.77
C ARG A 345 2.87 12.76 -19.92
N TRP A 346 3.52 11.66 -19.59
CA TRP A 346 3.59 10.48 -20.46
C TRP A 346 2.22 9.81 -20.51
N ILE A 347 1.71 9.60 -21.72
CA ILE A 347 0.45 8.94 -22.00
C ILE A 347 0.69 7.64 -22.79
N PRO A 348 0.00 6.54 -22.48
CA PRO A 348 0.05 5.35 -23.33
C PRO A 348 -0.60 5.67 -24.68
N VAL A 349 0.03 5.20 -25.76
CA VAL A 349 -0.47 5.35 -27.14
C VAL A 349 -0.69 4.03 -27.86
N GLN A 350 -0.10 2.94 -27.36
CA GLN A 350 -0.43 1.58 -27.76
C GLN A 350 -0.18 0.62 -26.60
N LEU A 351 -1.09 -0.33 -26.38
CA LEU A 351 -0.97 -1.39 -25.39
C LEU A 351 -1.01 -2.75 -26.10
N SER A 352 -0.19 -3.72 -25.70
CA SER A 352 -0.37 -5.11 -26.12
C SER A 352 -0.29 -6.06 -24.95
N TRP A 353 -1.20 -7.04 -24.91
CA TRP A 353 -0.91 -8.31 -24.28
C TRP A 353 -0.09 -9.17 -25.25
N ILE A 354 1.02 -9.72 -24.78
CA ILE A 354 1.87 -10.66 -25.53
C ILE A 354 2.13 -11.91 -24.69
N ARG A 355 2.10 -13.10 -25.31
CA ARG A 355 2.26 -14.37 -24.58
C ARG A 355 3.70 -14.60 -24.08
N GLY A 356 4.71 -14.13 -24.80
CA GLY A 356 6.13 -14.32 -24.48
C GLY A 356 6.99 -13.07 -24.68
N LEU A 357 8.30 -13.23 -24.49
CA LEU A 357 9.33 -12.15 -24.58
C LEU A 357 10.41 -12.45 -25.64
N SER A 358 10.09 -13.28 -26.63
CA SER A 358 10.96 -13.53 -27.79
C SER A 358 10.89 -12.36 -28.79
N ILE A 359 11.81 -12.36 -29.76
CA ILE A 359 11.87 -11.36 -30.84
C ILE A 359 10.54 -11.26 -31.61
N SER A 360 9.81 -12.37 -31.80
CA SER A 360 8.54 -12.38 -32.53
C SER A 360 7.47 -11.56 -31.81
N TYR A 361 7.28 -11.73 -30.51
CA TYR A 361 6.26 -10.98 -29.75
C TYR A 361 6.51 -9.47 -29.74
N TYR A 362 7.77 -9.04 -29.60
CA TYR A 362 8.14 -7.63 -29.73
C TYR A 362 7.87 -7.11 -31.15
N LYS A 363 8.24 -7.90 -32.17
CA LYS A 363 7.98 -7.57 -33.58
C LYS A 363 6.49 -7.35 -33.83
N LEU A 364 5.58 -8.15 -33.27
CA LEU A 364 4.13 -7.96 -33.44
C LEU A 364 3.65 -6.60 -32.93
N HIS A 365 4.06 -6.20 -31.72
CA HIS A 365 3.72 -4.90 -31.14
C HIS A 365 4.26 -3.75 -31.99
N PHE A 366 5.54 -3.81 -32.37
CA PHE A 366 6.15 -2.77 -33.18
C PHE A 366 5.59 -2.74 -34.62
N SER A 367 5.26 -3.87 -35.24
CA SER A 367 4.61 -3.87 -36.55
C SER A 367 3.21 -3.25 -36.51
N ALA A 368 2.43 -3.51 -35.45
CA ALA A 368 1.13 -2.86 -35.24
C ALA A 368 1.25 -1.33 -35.04
N LEU A 369 2.32 -0.88 -34.36
CA LEU A 369 2.61 0.54 -34.18
C LEU A 369 3.06 1.20 -35.49
N LEU A 370 4.07 0.62 -36.14
CA LEU A 370 4.74 1.22 -37.29
C LEU A 370 3.84 1.32 -38.53
N ARG A 371 2.91 0.36 -38.70
CA ARG A 371 1.93 0.40 -39.81
C ARG A 371 1.02 1.63 -39.74
N GLN A 372 0.80 2.23 -38.57
CA GLN A 372 0.00 3.46 -38.42
C GLN A 372 0.69 4.68 -39.07
N PHE A 373 2.02 4.67 -39.21
CA PHE A 373 2.81 5.70 -39.89
C PHE A 373 3.03 5.41 -41.40
N VAL A 374 2.51 4.30 -41.93
CA VAL A 374 2.49 4.02 -43.37
C VAL A 374 1.32 4.77 -44.00
N ARG A 375 1.51 6.07 -44.23
CA ARG A 375 0.50 6.94 -44.85
C ARG A 375 1.09 7.83 -45.94
N PRO A 376 0.30 8.23 -46.96
CA PRO A 376 0.76 9.13 -48.03
C PRO A 376 1.04 10.57 -47.57
N ASP A 377 0.38 11.02 -46.50
CA ASP A 377 0.49 12.37 -45.90
C ASP A 377 1.68 12.54 -44.94
N LEU A 378 2.58 11.55 -44.87
CA LEU A 378 3.84 11.61 -44.12
C LEU A 378 5.04 11.39 -45.04
N THR A 379 5.94 12.38 -45.06
CA THR A 379 7.24 12.26 -45.73
C THR A 379 8.13 11.19 -45.05
N PRO A 380 9.14 10.64 -45.75
CA PRO A 380 10.09 9.72 -45.14
C PRO A 380 10.84 10.30 -43.93
N ALA A 381 11.07 11.63 -43.91
CA ALA A 381 11.76 12.32 -42.82
C ALA A 381 10.88 12.45 -41.57
N GLU A 382 9.61 12.85 -41.74
CA GLU A 382 8.62 12.87 -40.65
C GLU A 382 8.41 11.48 -40.07
N ARG A 383 8.32 10.46 -40.92
CA ARG A 383 8.22 9.06 -40.50
C ARG A 383 9.43 8.65 -39.64
N ASP A 384 10.66 8.94 -40.07
CA ASP A 384 11.89 8.68 -39.30
C ASP A 384 12.06 9.56 -38.04
N LEU A 385 11.22 10.58 -37.84
CA LEU A 385 11.05 11.30 -36.56
C LEU A 385 10.08 10.56 -35.64
N MET A 386 8.87 10.28 -36.13
CA MET A 386 7.77 9.71 -35.33
C MET A 386 8.02 8.27 -34.85
N VAL A 387 8.76 7.47 -35.62
CA VAL A 387 9.05 6.06 -35.30
C VAL A 387 10.22 5.85 -34.33
N ARG A 388 10.85 6.94 -33.84
CA ARG A 388 11.98 6.85 -32.91
C ARG A 388 11.53 6.22 -31.60
N GLN A 389 12.24 5.18 -31.17
CA GLN A 389 11.88 4.37 -30.02
C GLN A 389 12.99 4.36 -28.97
N VAL A 390 12.59 4.56 -27.73
CA VAL A 390 13.38 4.27 -26.53
C VAL A 390 12.84 2.95 -25.99
N VAL A 391 13.67 1.92 -26.07
CA VAL A 391 13.38 0.58 -25.55
C VAL A 391 14.27 0.30 -24.34
N ASP A 392 13.90 -0.73 -23.58
CA ASP A 392 14.76 -1.25 -22.53
C ASP A 392 16.00 -1.94 -23.12
N PHE A 393 17.00 -2.23 -22.29
CA PHE A 393 18.24 -2.93 -22.70
C PHE A 393 18.04 -4.41 -23.07
N SER A 394 16.81 -4.81 -23.42
CA SER A 394 16.45 -6.12 -23.93
C SER A 394 16.90 -6.26 -25.39
N LEU A 395 17.83 -7.18 -25.65
CA LEU A 395 18.25 -7.53 -27.01
C LEU A 395 17.04 -8.01 -27.84
N ALA A 396 16.14 -8.81 -27.26
CA ALA A 396 14.96 -9.29 -27.95
C ALA A 396 13.99 -8.17 -28.35
N GLN A 397 13.85 -7.12 -27.51
CA GLN A 397 13.04 -5.95 -27.84
C GLN A 397 13.70 -5.09 -28.92
N THR A 398 15.01 -4.91 -28.84
CA THR A 398 15.84 -4.21 -29.85
C THR A 398 15.75 -4.87 -31.22
N GLU A 399 15.97 -6.19 -31.31
CA GLU A 399 15.87 -6.92 -32.58
C GLU A 399 14.41 -7.04 -33.06
N GLY A 400 13.44 -7.17 -32.16
CA GLY A 400 12.01 -7.15 -32.51
C GLY A 400 11.58 -5.84 -33.17
N PHE A 401 12.04 -4.69 -32.65
CA PHE A 401 11.82 -3.39 -33.28
C PHE A 401 12.48 -3.30 -34.65
N LYS A 402 13.75 -3.71 -34.78
CA LYS A 402 14.45 -3.67 -36.08
C LYS A 402 13.73 -4.52 -37.12
N ALA A 403 13.35 -5.74 -36.77
CA ALA A 403 12.62 -6.65 -37.65
C ALA A 403 11.25 -6.09 -38.08
N ALA A 404 10.56 -5.37 -37.19
CA ALA A 404 9.31 -4.69 -37.52
C ALA A 404 9.52 -3.50 -38.46
N TYR A 405 10.53 -2.65 -38.19
CA TYR A 405 10.86 -1.50 -39.05
C TYR A 405 11.27 -1.93 -40.45
N MET A 406 12.13 -2.96 -40.56
CA MET A 406 12.58 -3.52 -41.84
C MET A 406 11.43 -4.11 -42.65
N GLU A 407 10.51 -4.85 -42.01
CA GLU A 407 9.30 -5.36 -42.68
C GLU A 407 8.37 -4.23 -43.13
N VAL A 408 7.94 -3.36 -42.21
CA VAL A 408 6.85 -2.40 -42.44
C VAL A 408 7.24 -1.30 -43.42
N PHE A 409 8.51 -0.89 -43.46
CA PHE A 409 9.01 0.13 -44.39
C PHE A 409 9.87 -0.44 -45.51
N THR A 410 9.85 -1.77 -45.72
CA THR A 410 10.63 -2.48 -46.77
C THR A 410 12.11 -2.09 -46.77
N CYS A 411 12.69 -1.91 -45.58
CA CYS A 411 14.06 -1.43 -45.42
C CYS A 411 15.04 -2.61 -45.30
N THR A 412 16.01 -2.67 -46.20
CA THR A 412 17.04 -3.72 -46.24
C THR A 412 18.29 -3.41 -45.39
N ASP A 413 18.46 -2.16 -44.94
CA ASP A 413 19.59 -1.75 -44.10
C ASP A 413 19.24 -1.84 -42.59
N PRO A 414 19.81 -2.82 -41.84
CA PRO A 414 19.60 -2.90 -40.39
C PRO A 414 20.22 -1.72 -39.64
N THR A 415 21.18 -0.99 -40.23
CA THR A 415 21.80 0.20 -39.64
C THR A 415 20.80 1.35 -39.56
N ARG A 416 19.98 1.56 -40.59
CA ARG A 416 18.87 2.54 -40.57
C ARG A 416 17.85 2.20 -39.48
N ALA A 417 17.45 0.94 -39.36
CA ALA A 417 16.55 0.49 -38.30
C ALA A 417 17.17 0.72 -36.90
N ALA A 418 18.45 0.38 -36.73
CA ALA A 418 19.18 0.62 -35.47
C ALA A 418 19.27 2.12 -35.11
N LYS A 419 19.45 3.02 -36.10
CA LYS A 419 19.46 4.48 -35.89
C LYS A 419 18.14 5.03 -35.34
N MET A 420 17.02 4.34 -35.49
CA MET A 420 15.73 4.77 -34.93
C MET A 420 15.60 4.45 -33.43
N ILE A 421 16.40 3.52 -32.91
CA ILE A 421 16.49 3.26 -31.47
C ILE A 421 17.33 4.37 -30.82
N LYS A 422 16.79 4.99 -29.76
CA LYS A 422 17.39 6.12 -29.03
C LYS A 422 17.65 5.72 -27.57
N GLY A 423 18.71 6.28 -26.99
CA GLY A 423 19.03 6.09 -25.58
C GLY A 423 18.23 7.05 -24.68
N CYS A 424 17.83 6.58 -23.50
CA CYS A 424 17.23 7.41 -22.47
C CYS A 424 18.31 8.08 -21.60
N HIS A 425 18.31 9.41 -21.51
CA HIS A 425 19.24 10.16 -20.65
C HIS A 425 19.13 9.76 -19.17
N GLN A 426 17.93 9.44 -18.67
CA GLN A 426 17.76 8.98 -17.28
C GLN A 426 18.34 7.58 -17.07
N HIS A 427 18.20 6.66 -18.03
CA HIS A 427 18.87 5.35 -17.96
C HIS A 427 20.40 5.49 -18.01
N PHE A 428 20.93 6.37 -18.85
CA PHE A 428 22.37 6.70 -18.85
C PHE A 428 22.83 7.26 -17.49
N ARG A 429 22.13 8.24 -16.93
CA ARG A 429 22.42 8.78 -15.58
C ARG A 429 22.35 7.70 -14.49
N ALA A 430 21.35 6.81 -14.56
CA ALA A 430 21.20 5.71 -13.61
C ALA A 430 22.35 4.67 -13.73
N GLN A 431 22.76 4.33 -14.96
CA GLN A 431 23.91 3.47 -15.21
C GLN A 431 25.22 4.09 -14.69
N VAL A 432 25.49 5.36 -15.02
CA VAL A 432 26.67 6.09 -14.52
C VAL A 432 26.65 6.16 -12.98
N THR A 433 25.49 6.41 -12.37
CA THR A 433 25.34 6.43 -10.90
C THR A 433 25.59 5.04 -10.28
N ARG A 434 25.13 3.96 -10.92
CA ARG A 434 25.39 2.58 -10.49
C ARG A 434 26.87 2.23 -10.62
N VAL A 435 27.52 2.56 -11.74
CA VAL A 435 28.96 2.33 -11.94
C VAL A 435 29.78 3.12 -10.91
N ARG A 436 29.40 4.38 -10.61
CA ARG A 436 30.04 5.19 -9.56
C ARG A 436 29.91 4.54 -8.17
N ARG A 437 28.73 3.99 -7.82
CA ARG A 437 28.54 3.25 -6.55
C ARG A 437 29.32 1.93 -6.51
N ASN A 438 29.43 1.22 -7.63
CA ASN A 438 30.22 0.00 -7.71
C ASN A 438 31.73 0.28 -7.58
N ARG A 439 32.23 1.39 -8.15
CA ARG A 439 33.61 1.87 -7.94
C ARG A 439 33.91 2.34 -6.52
N SER A 440 32.90 2.64 -5.69
CA SER A 440 33.10 2.87 -4.25
C SER A 440 33.03 1.59 -3.40
N ILE A 441 32.80 0.43 -4.01
CA ILE A 441 32.81 -0.89 -3.35
C ILE A 441 34.10 -1.66 -3.65
N LEU A 442 34.74 -1.38 -4.79
CA LEU A 442 36.09 -1.84 -5.11
C LEU A 442 37.09 -0.72 -4.80
N SER A 443 37.83 -0.85 -3.69
CA SER A 443 39.02 -0.04 -3.41
C SER A 443 40.02 -0.18 -4.55
N ALA A 444 40.80 0.86 -4.84
CA ALA A 444 41.82 0.83 -5.91
C ALA A 444 43.05 -0.05 -5.58
N ASP A 445 43.05 -0.69 -4.41
CA ASP A 445 44.19 -1.43 -3.82
C ASP A 445 43.94 -2.95 -3.79
N GLN A 446 43.24 -3.47 -4.81
CA GLN A 446 43.04 -4.91 -5.03
C GLN A 446 43.25 -5.28 -6.50
N ASP A 447 44.51 -5.18 -6.93
CA ASP A 447 45.11 -5.97 -8.03
C ASP A 447 45.98 -7.08 -7.40
#